data_AF-A0AAP7TV73-F1
#
_entry.id   AF-A0AAP7TV73-F1
#
_cell.length_a   1.000
_cell.length_b   1.000
_cell.length_c   1.000
_cell.angle_alpha   90.00
_cell.angle_beta   90.00
_cell.angle_gamma   90.00
#
_symmetry.space_group_name_H-M   'P 1'
#
loop_
_entity.id
_entity.type
_entity.pdbx_description
1 polymer ?
#
loop_
_entity_poly.entity_id
_entity_poly.type
_entity_poly.pdbx_seq_one_letter_code
_entity_poly.pdbx_strand_id
1 'polypeptide(L)'
;MAIIDDVIGVFSPGWKAARLRSRALIMAYEAVKPTRTHKARRENRSADQLSKYGAVSLREQARFLDINHDLVIGVFDKLEERVIGARGIIVEPQPLRKNGEMAAELAADIRRLWAEWSVSPDVTGQYTRPVLERLLLRTWLRDGEVFAQMVSGAGNGLERTAGVPFWLEAMEPDFVPMRSDESAGLNQGVFLDEWGRPKKYLVYKNYPVSGRQSDTKEIAAGKMIHLKFTRRLHQTRGSSMLSGVLMRISALKEYEDAELTAARIAAALGLYIRKGDGQDYEDPGIKETEREVHITPGIIYDDLRKGEDIGMVKSDRPNPNLETFRNGQLRAVAAGSRLSFSSAARNYNGTYSAQRQELVESTDGYLILQDCFIGAVTRPVYRTWLNMVVAAGLLKIPADVEMKTLYNATYSGPVMPWIDPVKEAEAWRIQIRGGAATESDWVRAGGRNPDEVKRRRKAEIDENSRLGLVFDTDPVNDKGGNSAGTERQYQRDTESQHEE
;
A
#
# COMPACT_ATOMS: atom_id res chain seq x y z
N MET A 1 -5.96 37.75 -40.58
CA MET A 1 -6.33 36.38 -40.99
C MET A 1 -7.84 36.12 -41.11
N ALA A 2 -8.74 37.03 -40.71
CA ALA A 2 -10.20 36.85 -40.90
C ALA A 2 -10.62 36.92 -42.39
N ILE A 3 -9.98 37.80 -43.17
CA ILE A 3 -10.30 38.08 -44.58
C ILE A 3 -10.17 36.83 -45.47
N ILE A 4 -9.17 35.98 -45.24
CA ILE A 4 -8.95 34.76 -46.05
C ILE A 4 -10.04 33.71 -45.78
N ASP A 5 -10.45 33.53 -44.51
CA ASP A 5 -11.51 32.59 -44.15
C ASP A 5 -12.87 33.09 -44.68
N ASP A 6 -13.08 34.40 -44.77
CA ASP A 6 -14.27 34.98 -45.40
C ASP A 6 -14.33 34.75 -46.90
N VAL A 7 -13.22 34.94 -47.62
CA VAL A 7 -13.13 34.62 -49.06
C VAL A 7 -13.34 33.12 -49.31
N ILE A 8 -12.76 32.24 -48.49
CA ILE A 8 -12.99 30.79 -48.60
C ILE A 8 -14.47 30.44 -48.34
N GLY A 9 -15.15 31.18 -47.47
CA GLY A 9 -16.58 30.98 -47.20
C GLY A 9 -17.49 31.25 -48.38
N VAL A 10 -17.09 32.17 -49.26
CA VAL A 10 -17.86 32.52 -50.47
C VAL A 10 -17.81 31.37 -51.49
N PHE A 11 -16.66 30.69 -51.60
CA PHE A 11 -16.47 29.61 -52.59
C PHE A 11 -16.67 28.20 -52.02
N SER A 12 -16.49 28.00 -50.72
CA SER A 12 -16.67 26.70 -50.04
C SER A 12 -17.07 26.87 -48.57
N PRO A 13 -18.38 26.99 -48.28
CA PRO A 13 -18.89 27.17 -46.93
C PRO A 13 -18.52 26.03 -45.97
N GLY A 14 -18.49 24.79 -46.46
CA GLY A 14 -18.12 23.61 -45.66
C GLY A 14 -16.66 23.64 -45.21
N TRP A 15 -15.76 24.16 -46.04
CA TRP A 15 -14.33 24.26 -45.72
C TRP A 15 -14.05 25.39 -44.73
N LYS A 16 -14.77 26.51 -44.84
CA LYS A 16 -14.77 27.58 -43.82
C LYS A 16 -15.29 27.07 -42.47
N ALA A 17 -16.40 26.34 -42.45
CA ALA A 17 -16.97 25.79 -41.22
C ALA A 17 -16.02 24.80 -40.53
N ALA A 18 -15.36 23.93 -41.30
CA ALA A 18 -14.33 23.02 -40.79
C ALA A 18 -13.14 23.78 -40.20
N ARG A 19 -12.62 24.80 -40.89
CA ARG A 19 -11.52 25.64 -40.37
C ARG A 19 -11.90 26.43 -39.13
N LEU A 20 -13.11 26.99 -39.07
CA LEU A 20 -13.59 27.71 -37.89
C LEU A 20 -13.78 26.77 -36.69
N ARG A 21 -14.28 25.55 -36.89
CA ARG A 21 -14.30 24.50 -35.85
C ARG A 21 -12.91 24.13 -35.39
N SER A 22 -11.97 23.90 -36.31
CA SER A 22 -10.58 23.64 -35.96
C SER A 22 -9.95 24.82 -35.21
N ARG A 23 -10.21 26.06 -35.61
CA ARG A 23 -9.72 27.26 -34.90
C ARG A 23 -10.35 27.41 -33.52
N ALA A 24 -11.65 27.14 -33.36
CA ALA A 24 -12.32 27.13 -32.07
C ALA A 24 -11.73 26.05 -31.14
N LEU A 25 -11.47 24.84 -31.65
CA LEU A 25 -10.75 23.77 -30.94
C LEU A 25 -9.31 24.17 -30.56
N ILE A 26 -8.61 24.85 -31.46
CA ILE A 26 -7.24 25.33 -31.30
C ILE A 26 -7.14 26.51 -30.31
N MET A 27 -8.19 27.33 -30.19
CA MET A 27 -8.31 28.43 -29.22
C MET A 27 -8.87 27.96 -27.88
N ALA A 28 -9.73 26.95 -27.85
CA ALA A 28 -10.33 26.43 -26.63
C ALA A 28 -9.31 25.77 -25.68
N TYR A 29 -8.22 25.21 -26.22
CA TYR A 29 -7.17 24.59 -25.40
C TYR A 29 -5.78 24.89 -25.97
N GLU A 30 -5.10 25.87 -25.39
CA GLU A 30 -3.68 26.20 -25.69
C GLU A 30 -2.76 24.97 -25.52
N ALA A 31 -3.08 24.08 -24.57
CA ALA A 31 -2.40 22.81 -24.33
C ALA A 31 -2.49 21.79 -25.49
N VAL A 32 -3.36 21.97 -26.48
CA VAL A 32 -3.50 21.03 -27.61
C VAL A 32 -2.48 21.31 -28.72
N LYS A 33 -1.91 22.51 -28.78
CA LYS A 33 -0.92 22.89 -29.80
C LYS A 33 0.44 22.27 -29.46
N PRO A 34 0.97 21.33 -30.29
CA PRO A 34 2.35 20.93 -30.15
C PRO A 34 3.25 22.10 -30.60
N THR A 35 4.07 22.61 -29.69
CA THR A 35 5.11 23.59 -30.01
C THR A 35 6.49 22.95 -29.85
N ARG A 36 7.55 23.63 -30.30
CA ARG A 36 8.94 23.15 -30.14
C ARG A 36 9.29 22.86 -28.67
N THR A 37 8.71 23.62 -27.75
CA THR A 37 8.85 23.48 -26.29
C THR A 37 7.75 22.63 -25.65
N HIS A 38 6.58 22.49 -26.28
CA HIS A 38 5.47 21.65 -25.82
C HIS A 38 5.23 20.48 -26.77
N LYS A 39 6.02 19.40 -26.63
CA LYS A 39 5.76 18.13 -27.33
C LYS A 39 4.70 17.32 -26.57
N ALA A 40 3.42 17.64 -26.78
CA ALA A 40 2.33 16.88 -26.19
C ALA A 40 2.37 15.40 -26.65
N ARG A 41 2.70 14.48 -25.74
CA ARG A 41 2.59 13.04 -25.98
C ARG A 41 1.12 12.64 -25.86
N ARG A 42 0.60 11.91 -26.85
CA ARG A 42 -0.80 11.45 -26.90
C ARG A 42 -0.86 9.94 -26.72
N GLU A 43 -1.90 9.46 -26.05
CA GLU A 43 -2.17 8.03 -25.86
C GLU A 43 -3.57 7.71 -26.38
N ASN A 44 -3.66 7.07 -27.54
CA ASN A 44 -4.92 6.71 -28.20
C ASN A 44 -5.30 5.24 -28.03
N ARG A 45 -4.43 4.41 -27.44
CA ARG A 45 -4.69 2.99 -27.24
C ARG A 45 -5.71 2.77 -26.13
N SER A 46 -6.50 1.70 -26.24
CA SER A 46 -7.38 1.26 -25.14
C SER A 46 -6.56 0.76 -23.95
N ALA A 47 -7.20 0.66 -22.78
CA ALA A 47 -6.53 0.13 -21.59
C ALA A 47 -6.04 -1.31 -21.80
N ASP A 48 -6.84 -2.14 -22.48
CA ASP A 48 -6.49 -3.53 -22.78
C ASP A 48 -5.37 -3.64 -23.80
N GLN A 49 -5.33 -2.76 -24.80
CA GLN A 49 -4.19 -2.69 -25.72
C GLN A 49 -2.90 -2.38 -24.96
N LEU A 50 -2.92 -1.40 -24.06
CA LEU A 50 -1.74 -1.08 -23.23
C LEU A 50 -1.32 -2.25 -22.34
N SER A 51 -2.30 -2.92 -21.71
CA SER A 51 -2.06 -4.12 -20.91
C SER A 51 -1.40 -5.22 -21.75
N LYS A 52 -1.90 -5.47 -22.97
CA LYS A 52 -1.38 -6.50 -23.88
C LYS A 52 0.10 -6.29 -24.21
N TYR A 53 0.52 -5.03 -24.38
CA TYR A 53 1.90 -4.71 -24.73
C TYR A 53 2.83 -4.64 -23.51
N GLY A 54 2.34 -4.15 -22.38
CA GLY A 54 3.21 -3.72 -21.28
C GLY A 54 3.02 -4.45 -19.95
N ALA A 55 1.87 -5.06 -19.68
CA ALA A 55 1.55 -5.54 -18.34
C ALA A 55 2.53 -6.61 -17.84
N VAL A 56 2.92 -7.56 -18.70
CA VAL A 56 3.88 -8.61 -18.36
C VAL A 56 5.27 -8.02 -18.06
N SER A 57 5.78 -7.16 -18.93
CA SER A 57 7.10 -6.53 -18.72
C SER A 57 7.11 -5.63 -17.48
N LEU A 58 6.06 -4.84 -17.25
CA LEU A 58 5.94 -4.01 -16.05
C LEU A 58 5.91 -4.85 -14.77
N ARG A 59 5.21 -5.99 -14.80
CA ARG A 59 5.17 -6.96 -13.70
C ARG A 59 6.57 -7.53 -13.42
N GLU A 60 7.27 -8.00 -14.44
CA GLU A 60 8.62 -8.57 -14.31
C GLU A 60 9.61 -7.54 -13.75
N GLN A 61 9.56 -6.29 -14.24
CA GLN A 61 10.37 -5.19 -13.71
C GLN A 61 10.03 -4.89 -12.24
N ALA A 62 8.73 -4.84 -11.89
CA ALA A 62 8.32 -4.62 -10.51
C ALA A 62 8.78 -5.75 -9.58
N ARG A 63 8.72 -7.01 -10.02
CA ARG A 63 9.25 -8.18 -9.29
C ARG A 63 10.76 -8.09 -9.09
N PHE A 64 11.50 -7.72 -10.14
CA PHE A 64 12.94 -7.53 -10.04
C PHE A 64 13.29 -6.48 -8.98
N LEU A 65 12.59 -5.34 -8.98
CA LEU A 65 12.83 -4.30 -7.98
C LEU A 65 12.37 -4.71 -6.57
N ASP A 66 11.27 -5.44 -6.44
CA ASP A 66 10.81 -5.97 -5.15
C ASP A 66 11.81 -6.95 -4.52
N ILE A 67 12.61 -7.66 -5.32
CA ILE A 67 13.65 -8.57 -4.83
C ILE A 67 14.97 -7.83 -4.56
N ASN A 68 15.33 -6.86 -5.41
CA ASN A 68 16.69 -6.31 -5.46
C ASN A 68 16.81 -4.85 -5.00
N HIS A 69 15.71 -4.17 -4.67
CA HIS A 69 15.72 -2.76 -4.28
C HIS A 69 15.07 -2.56 -2.92
N ASP A 70 15.90 -2.23 -1.93
CA ASP A 70 15.56 -1.89 -0.55
C ASP A 70 14.40 -0.89 -0.38
N LEU A 71 14.37 0.20 -1.15
CA LEU A 71 13.26 1.16 -1.11
C LEU A 71 11.93 0.52 -1.54
N VAL A 72 11.95 -0.36 -2.55
CA VAL A 72 10.74 -1.01 -3.06
C VAL A 72 10.25 -2.06 -2.07
N ILE A 73 11.16 -2.82 -1.47
CA ILE A 73 10.87 -3.74 -0.37
C ILE A 73 10.16 -2.97 0.76
N GLY A 74 10.76 -1.86 1.21
CA GLY A 74 10.21 -1.02 2.26
C GLY A 74 8.84 -0.41 1.93
N VAL A 75 8.59 -0.08 0.66
CA VAL A 75 7.28 0.42 0.19
C VAL A 75 6.21 -0.67 0.35
N PHE A 76 6.47 -1.87 -0.15
CA PHE A 76 5.47 -2.95 -0.10
C PHE A 76 5.25 -3.45 1.32
N ASP A 77 6.31 -3.63 2.11
CA ASP A 77 6.21 -4.00 3.52
C ASP A 77 5.33 -3.00 4.30
N LYS A 78 5.50 -1.70 4.02
CA LYS A 78 4.70 -0.66 4.68
C LYS A 78 3.24 -0.69 4.27
N LEU A 79 2.96 -0.97 3.00
CA LEU A 79 1.59 -1.12 2.52
C LEU A 79 0.93 -2.36 3.11
N GLU A 80 1.65 -3.48 3.25
CA GLU A 80 1.16 -4.67 3.94
C GLU A 80 0.80 -4.38 5.40
N GLU A 81 1.68 -3.69 6.13
CA GLU A 81 1.45 -3.26 7.51
C GLU A 81 0.19 -2.39 7.66
N ARG A 82 -0.03 -1.45 6.74
CA ARG A 82 -1.09 -0.43 6.85
C ARG A 82 -2.43 -0.87 6.28
N VAL A 83 -2.43 -1.71 5.26
CA VAL A 83 -3.66 -2.14 4.58
C VAL A 83 -4.25 -3.40 5.24
N ILE A 84 -3.42 -4.40 5.53
CA ILE A 84 -3.86 -5.70 6.10
C ILE A 84 -3.45 -5.83 7.58
N GLY A 85 -2.19 -5.49 7.87
CA GLY A 85 -1.59 -5.57 9.20
C GLY A 85 -1.34 -6.98 9.72
N ALA A 86 -0.98 -7.06 10.99
CA ALA A 86 -0.50 -8.30 11.60
C ALA A 86 -1.60 -9.39 11.70
N ARG A 87 -2.83 -9.00 12.06
CA ARG A 87 -3.97 -9.90 12.33
C ARG A 87 -4.84 -10.17 11.09
N GLY A 88 -4.49 -9.59 9.94
CA GLY A 88 -5.34 -9.59 8.77
C GLY A 88 -6.54 -8.67 8.93
N ILE A 89 -7.43 -8.68 7.94
CA ILE A 89 -8.69 -7.95 8.02
C ILE A 89 -9.57 -8.60 9.10
N ILE A 90 -9.97 -7.82 10.10
CA ILE A 90 -10.87 -8.27 11.15
C ILE A 90 -12.29 -8.30 10.57
N VAL A 91 -12.98 -9.42 10.76
CA VAL A 91 -14.37 -9.58 10.34
C VAL A 91 -15.23 -9.74 11.59
N GLU A 92 -16.15 -8.81 11.79
CA GLU A 92 -17.08 -8.79 12.91
C GLU A 92 -18.49 -9.05 12.42
N PRO A 93 -19.03 -10.27 12.58
CA PRO A 93 -20.40 -10.60 12.23
C PRO A 93 -21.40 -9.76 13.03
N GLN A 94 -22.43 -9.26 12.36
CA GLN A 94 -23.50 -8.43 12.93
C GLN A 94 -24.88 -8.99 12.53
N PRO A 95 -25.19 -10.28 12.79
CA PRO A 95 -26.51 -10.82 12.54
C PRO A 95 -27.55 -10.18 13.48
N LEU A 96 -28.73 -9.87 12.95
CA LEU A 96 -29.84 -9.32 13.70
C LEU A 96 -30.93 -10.37 13.89
N ARG A 97 -31.61 -10.28 15.03
CA ARG A 97 -32.88 -10.95 15.28
C ARG A 97 -34.01 -10.19 14.59
N LYS A 98 -35.16 -10.84 14.43
CA LYS A 98 -36.38 -10.24 13.85
C LYS A 98 -36.90 -9.02 14.63
N ASN A 99 -36.52 -8.89 15.91
CA ASN A 99 -36.83 -7.72 16.75
C ASN A 99 -35.85 -6.55 16.57
N GLY A 100 -34.83 -6.69 15.71
CA GLY A 100 -33.81 -5.67 15.46
C GLY A 100 -32.60 -5.72 16.42
N GLU A 101 -32.61 -6.59 17.43
CA GLU A 101 -31.48 -6.74 18.34
C GLU A 101 -30.37 -7.60 17.72
N MET A 102 -29.13 -7.37 18.15
CA MET A 102 -27.99 -8.17 17.70
C MET A 102 -28.07 -9.59 18.27
N ALA A 103 -27.94 -10.60 17.41
CA ALA A 103 -27.83 -12.00 17.82
C ALA A 103 -26.40 -12.30 18.33
N ALA A 104 -26.08 -11.81 19.53
CA ALA A 104 -24.72 -11.81 20.09
C ALA A 104 -24.10 -13.21 20.21
N GLU A 105 -24.89 -14.22 20.59
CA GLU A 105 -24.43 -15.62 20.69
C GLU A 105 -24.07 -16.19 19.31
N LEU A 106 -24.95 -16.01 18.33
CA LEU A 106 -24.68 -16.42 16.94
C LEU A 106 -23.43 -15.71 16.38
N ALA A 107 -23.29 -14.41 16.64
CA ALA A 107 -22.12 -13.64 16.24
C ALA A 107 -20.84 -14.19 16.89
N ALA A 108 -20.89 -14.61 18.15
CA ALA A 108 -19.77 -15.24 18.84
C ALA A 108 -19.40 -16.60 18.22
N ASP A 109 -20.38 -17.43 17.88
CA ASP A 109 -20.14 -18.72 17.22
C ASP A 109 -19.54 -18.56 15.82
N ILE A 110 -20.05 -17.62 15.02
CA ILE A 110 -19.49 -17.30 13.70
C ILE A 110 -18.04 -16.82 13.85
N ARG A 111 -17.74 -15.94 14.82
CA ARG A 111 -16.37 -15.48 15.09
C ARG A 111 -15.43 -16.62 15.45
N ARG A 112 -15.87 -17.54 16.33
CA ARG A 112 -15.09 -18.70 16.73
C ARG A 112 -14.75 -19.58 15.53
N LEU A 113 -15.75 -19.97 14.74
CA LEU A 113 -15.53 -20.80 13.55
C LEU A 113 -14.65 -20.09 12.51
N TRP A 114 -14.80 -18.77 12.34
CA TRP A 114 -13.97 -17.98 11.43
C TRP A 114 -12.51 -17.97 11.87
N ALA A 115 -12.25 -17.83 13.17
CA ALA A 115 -10.91 -17.86 13.73
C ALA A 115 -10.24 -19.23 13.54
N GLU A 116 -10.96 -20.33 13.80
CA GLU A 116 -10.44 -21.70 13.62
C GLU A 116 -10.14 -22.00 12.14
N TRP A 117 -11.04 -21.60 11.23
CA TRP A 117 -10.78 -21.73 9.78
C TRP A 117 -9.59 -20.88 9.32
N SER A 118 -9.38 -19.71 9.94
CA SER A 118 -8.29 -18.79 9.59
C SER A 118 -6.89 -19.32 9.89
N VAL A 119 -6.75 -20.43 10.62
CA VAL A 119 -5.46 -21.07 10.90
C VAL A 119 -4.84 -21.64 9.63
N SER A 120 -5.64 -22.22 8.73
CA SER A 120 -5.14 -22.80 7.49
C SER A 120 -6.22 -22.78 6.39
N PRO A 121 -6.54 -21.60 5.83
CA PRO A 121 -7.57 -21.46 4.80
C PRO A 121 -7.10 -21.85 3.38
N ASP A 122 -5.79 -21.99 3.16
CA ASP A 122 -5.20 -22.24 1.85
C ASP A 122 -5.21 -23.74 1.49
N VAL A 123 -5.35 -24.07 0.20
CA VAL A 123 -5.37 -25.46 -0.30
C VAL A 123 -4.08 -26.23 -0.02
N THR A 124 -2.93 -25.54 0.12
CA THR A 124 -1.63 -26.16 0.39
C THR A 124 -1.37 -26.36 1.88
N GLY A 125 -2.17 -25.73 2.75
CA GLY A 125 -1.99 -25.76 4.20
C GLY A 125 -0.80 -24.95 4.74
N GLN A 126 -0.11 -24.17 3.90
CA GLN A 126 1.13 -23.47 4.27
C GLN A 126 0.92 -22.13 4.98
N TYR A 127 -0.24 -21.50 4.77
CA TYR A 127 -0.46 -20.11 5.19
C TYR A 127 -1.65 -19.99 6.13
N THR A 128 -1.47 -19.23 7.20
CA THR A 128 -2.59 -18.66 7.95
C THR A 128 -3.26 -17.56 7.13
N ARG A 129 -4.52 -17.26 7.43
CA ARG A 129 -5.28 -16.21 6.72
C ARG A 129 -4.55 -14.86 6.67
N PRO A 130 -4.01 -14.30 7.77
CA PRO A 130 -3.32 -13.01 7.71
C PRO A 130 -2.09 -13.01 6.80
N VAL A 131 -1.35 -14.13 6.76
CA VAL A 131 -0.19 -14.28 5.88
C VAL A 131 -0.65 -14.34 4.42
N LEU A 132 -1.68 -15.14 4.14
CA LEU A 132 -2.26 -15.24 2.80
C LEU A 132 -2.79 -13.89 2.30
N GLU A 133 -3.52 -13.14 3.14
CA GLU A 133 -4.04 -11.81 2.79
C GLU A 133 -2.91 -10.82 2.45
N ARG A 134 -1.80 -10.84 3.21
CA ARG A 134 -0.61 -10.00 2.90
C ARG A 134 0.06 -10.40 1.58
N LEU A 135 0.21 -11.70 1.31
CA LEU A 135 0.76 -12.19 0.04
C LEU A 135 -0.14 -11.80 -1.15
N LEU A 136 -1.45 -11.91 -1.00
CA LEU A 136 -2.42 -11.48 -2.02
C LEU A 136 -2.31 -9.97 -2.28
N LEU A 137 -2.21 -9.16 -1.22
CA LEU A 137 -2.01 -7.72 -1.33
C LEU A 137 -0.68 -7.38 -2.03
N ARG A 138 0.44 -7.98 -1.61
CA ARG A 138 1.75 -7.73 -2.22
C ARG A 138 1.72 -8.05 -3.71
N THR A 139 1.17 -9.21 -4.07
CA THR A 139 1.01 -9.64 -5.46
C THR A 139 0.15 -8.64 -6.23
N TRP A 140 -0.99 -8.21 -5.68
CA TRP A 140 -1.85 -7.22 -6.32
C TRP A 140 -1.13 -5.89 -6.59
N LEU A 141 -0.40 -5.35 -5.60
CA LEU A 141 0.26 -4.05 -5.74
C LEU A 141 1.50 -4.13 -6.64
N ARG A 142 2.31 -5.19 -6.51
CA ARG A 142 3.53 -5.45 -7.26
C ARG A 142 3.22 -5.81 -8.71
N ASP A 143 2.38 -6.81 -8.93
CA ASP A 143 2.09 -7.36 -10.27
C ASP A 143 0.94 -6.63 -10.98
N GLY A 144 0.17 -5.85 -10.22
CA GLY A 144 -1.00 -5.10 -10.70
C GLY A 144 -2.32 -5.84 -10.52
N GLU A 145 -2.29 -7.14 -10.28
CA GLU A 145 -3.48 -7.97 -10.07
C GLU A 145 -3.12 -9.22 -9.28
N VAL A 146 -4.13 -9.90 -8.75
CA VAL A 146 -4.00 -11.20 -8.10
C VAL A 146 -5.27 -12.00 -8.30
N PHE A 147 -5.12 -13.33 -8.37
CA PHE A 147 -6.22 -14.26 -8.52
C PHE A 147 -6.29 -15.20 -7.32
N ALA A 148 -7.50 -15.62 -6.95
CA ALA A 148 -7.67 -16.73 -6.02
C ALA A 148 -8.92 -17.53 -6.37
N GLN A 149 -8.79 -18.86 -6.49
CA GLN A 149 -9.94 -19.73 -6.69
C GLN A 149 -10.54 -20.09 -5.34
N MET A 150 -11.86 -19.90 -5.22
CA MET A 150 -12.65 -20.37 -4.09
C MET A 150 -13.01 -21.84 -4.31
N VAL A 151 -12.33 -22.72 -3.59
CA VAL A 151 -12.49 -24.17 -3.69
C VAL A 151 -13.45 -24.65 -2.61
N SER A 152 -14.52 -25.35 -2.99
CA SER A 152 -15.49 -25.92 -2.05
C SER A 152 -15.92 -27.31 -2.46
N GLY A 153 -16.33 -28.13 -1.49
CA GLY A 153 -16.89 -29.46 -1.73
C GLY A 153 -16.29 -30.58 -0.87
N ALA A 154 -16.94 -31.75 -0.91
CA ALA A 154 -16.58 -32.89 -0.07
C ALA A 154 -15.55 -33.85 -0.70
N GLY A 155 -15.29 -33.77 -2.00
CA GLY A 155 -14.54 -34.78 -2.77
C GLY A 155 -13.13 -34.37 -3.24
N ASN A 156 -12.56 -33.28 -2.71
CA ASN A 156 -11.37 -32.67 -3.31
C ASN A 156 -10.03 -33.26 -2.84
N GLY A 157 -10.02 -34.32 -2.02
CA GLY A 157 -8.79 -34.85 -1.41
C GLY A 157 -8.11 -33.88 -0.44
N LEU A 158 -8.76 -32.75 -0.14
CA LEU A 158 -8.27 -31.72 0.77
C LEU A 158 -8.78 -31.97 2.19
N GLU A 159 -7.90 -31.80 3.17
CA GLU A 159 -8.26 -31.87 4.58
C GLU A 159 -9.02 -30.62 5.01
N ARG A 160 -10.12 -30.82 5.75
CA ARG A 160 -11.01 -29.73 6.16
C ARG A 160 -10.43 -28.99 7.36
N THR A 161 -10.20 -27.70 7.21
CA THR A 161 -9.85 -26.82 8.33
C THR A 161 -11.09 -26.50 9.15
N ALA A 162 -11.06 -26.81 10.45
CA ALA A 162 -12.19 -26.63 11.36
C ALA A 162 -13.50 -27.33 10.90
N GLY A 163 -13.38 -28.43 10.14
CA GLY A 163 -14.52 -29.17 9.58
C GLY A 163 -15.21 -28.49 8.39
N VAL A 164 -14.75 -27.30 7.97
CA VAL A 164 -15.36 -26.53 6.87
C VAL A 164 -14.80 -26.99 5.51
N PRO A 165 -15.65 -27.42 4.55
CA PRO A 165 -15.21 -27.84 3.22
C PRO A 165 -15.01 -26.65 2.27
N PHE A 166 -14.14 -25.71 2.65
CA PHE A 166 -13.85 -24.48 1.91
C PHE A 166 -12.38 -24.07 2.04
N TRP A 167 -11.74 -23.77 0.90
CA TRP A 167 -10.34 -23.40 0.79
C TRP A 167 -10.12 -22.33 -0.27
N LEU A 168 -8.98 -21.65 -0.20
CA LEU A 168 -8.52 -20.70 -1.19
C LEU A 168 -7.29 -21.26 -1.91
N GLU A 169 -7.28 -21.21 -3.23
CA GLU A 169 -6.10 -21.46 -4.07
C GLU A 169 -5.64 -20.11 -4.60
N ALA A 170 -4.65 -19.49 -3.93
CA ALA A 170 -4.07 -18.23 -4.38
C ALA A 170 -3.17 -18.47 -5.60
N MET A 171 -3.29 -17.58 -6.60
CA MET A 171 -2.57 -17.70 -7.86
C MET A 171 -1.95 -16.37 -8.24
N GLU A 172 -0.68 -16.43 -8.62
CA GLU A 172 -0.04 -15.31 -9.29
C GLU A 172 -0.70 -15.04 -10.66
N PRO A 173 -0.62 -13.81 -11.17
CA PRO A 173 -1.23 -13.44 -12.44
C PRO A 173 -0.75 -14.21 -13.68
N ASP A 174 0.35 -14.94 -13.58
CA ASP A 174 0.91 -15.78 -14.66
C ASP A 174 0.08 -17.03 -14.91
N PHE A 175 -0.66 -17.52 -13.89
CA PHE A 175 -1.61 -18.61 -14.07
C PHE A 175 -2.74 -18.26 -15.04
N VAL A 176 -3.03 -16.98 -15.25
CA VAL A 176 -4.04 -16.52 -16.21
C VAL A 176 -3.35 -15.99 -17.47
N PRO A 177 -3.40 -16.70 -18.61
CA PRO A 177 -2.68 -16.34 -19.83
C PRO A 177 -3.15 -15.00 -20.38
N MET A 178 -2.24 -14.24 -20.99
CA MET A 178 -2.55 -13.00 -21.73
C MET A 178 -3.14 -13.27 -23.14
N ARG A 179 -3.74 -14.44 -23.35
CA ARG A 179 -4.33 -14.84 -24.64
C ARG A 179 -5.68 -14.14 -24.83
N SER A 180 -5.89 -13.54 -26.01
CA SER A 180 -7.18 -13.00 -26.44
C SER A 180 -7.64 -13.71 -27.71
N ASP A 181 -8.94 -13.92 -27.81
CA ASP A 181 -9.66 -14.45 -28.97
C ASP A 181 -11.04 -13.78 -29.03
N GLU A 182 -11.19 -12.82 -29.93
CA GLU A 182 -12.41 -12.01 -30.06
C GLU A 182 -13.62 -12.87 -30.46
N SER A 183 -13.41 -13.94 -31.24
CA SER A 183 -14.50 -14.81 -31.70
C SER A 183 -15.16 -15.58 -30.55
N ALA A 184 -14.37 -15.93 -29.54
CA ALA A 184 -14.81 -16.62 -28.33
C ALA A 184 -15.19 -15.66 -27.19
N GLY A 185 -15.09 -14.34 -27.39
CA GLY A 185 -15.24 -13.34 -26.33
C GLY A 185 -14.15 -13.44 -25.24
N LEU A 186 -12.99 -13.98 -25.59
CA LEU A 186 -11.84 -14.13 -24.69
C LEU A 186 -10.94 -12.90 -24.80
N ASN A 187 -10.69 -12.25 -23.67
CA ASN A 187 -9.76 -11.14 -23.60
C ASN A 187 -8.77 -11.36 -22.47
N GLN A 188 -7.48 -11.52 -22.81
CA GLN A 188 -6.38 -11.68 -21.87
C GLN A 188 -6.64 -12.74 -20.77
N GLY A 189 -7.19 -13.89 -21.18
CA GLY A 189 -7.49 -15.02 -20.29
C GLY A 189 -8.84 -14.93 -19.58
N VAL A 190 -9.62 -13.87 -19.81
CA VAL A 190 -10.95 -13.68 -19.21
C VAL A 190 -12.02 -13.73 -20.30
N PHE A 191 -13.00 -14.60 -20.15
CA PHE A 191 -14.16 -14.63 -21.04
C PHE A 191 -15.19 -13.60 -20.55
N LEU A 192 -15.56 -12.67 -21.42
CA LEU A 192 -16.45 -11.56 -21.10
C LEU A 192 -17.84 -11.76 -21.71
N ASP A 193 -18.87 -11.20 -21.07
CA ASP A 193 -20.18 -11.02 -21.67
C ASP A 193 -20.26 -9.74 -22.54
N GLU A 194 -21.40 -9.51 -23.17
CA GLU A 194 -21.64 -8.33 -24.02
C GLU A 194 -21.51 -6.99 -23.26
N TRP A 195 -21.68 -7.01 -21.93
CA TRP A 195 -21.52 -5.86 -21.05
C TRP A 195 -20.09 -5.72 -20.50
N GLY A 196 -19.17 -6.63 -20.87
CA GLY A 196 -17.81 -6.67 -20.35
C GLY A 196 -17.67 -7.29 -18.96
N ARG A 197 -18.68 -8.03 -18.47
CA ARG A 197 -18.61 -8.74 -17.18
C ARG A 197 -17.91 -10.10 -17.35
N PRO A 198 -16.99 -10.48 -16.45
CA PRO A 198 -16.36 -11.80 -16.49
C PRO A 198 -17.37 -12.95 -16.29
N LYS A 199 -17.40 -13.91 -17.22
CA LYS A 199 -18.17 -15.16 -17.10
C LYS A 199 -17.33 -16.32 -16.56
N LYS A 200 -16.12 -16.48 -17.09
CA LYS A 200 -15.17 -17.53 -16.71
C LYS A 200 -13.74 -17.09 -17.00
N TYR A 201 -12.79 -17.76 -16.39
CA TYR A 201 -11.35 -17.52 -16.51
C TYR A 201 -10.68 -18.76 -17.10
N LEU A 202 -9.80 -18.55 -18.06
CA LEU A 202 -8.87 -19.57 -18.53
C LEU A 202 -7.66 -19.56 -17.59
N VAL A 203 -7.32 -20.70 -17.00
CA VAL A 203 -6.29 -20.76 -15.96
C VAL A 203 -5.39 -21.97 -16.20
N TYR A 204 -4.07 -21.82 -16.10
CA TYR A 204 -3.14 -22.94 -16.16
C TYR A 204 -3.27 -23.82 -14.91
N LYS A 205 -3.14 -25.15 -15.07
CA LYS A 205 -3.18 -26.09 -13.93
C LYS A 205 -1.89 -26.06 -13.11
N ASN A 206 -0.77 -25.70 -13.74
CA ASN A 206 0.55 -25.60 -13.12
C ASN A 206 1.16 -24.25 -13.49
N TYR A 207 2.12 -23.79 -12.69
CA TYR A 207 2.87 -22.57 -13.00
C TYR A 207 3.47 -22.68 -14.40
N PRO A 208 3.22 -21.71 -15.30
CA PRO A 208 3.73 -21.78 -16.66
C PRO A 208 5.25 -21.62 -16.65
N VAL A 209 5.96 -22.64 -17.13
CA VAL A 209 7.41 -22.58 -17.34
C VAL A 209 7.67 -22.42 -18.84
N SER A 210 8.63 -21.54 -19.18
CA SER A 210 9.02 -21.30 -20.57
C SER A 210 9.31 -22.61 -21.30
N GLY A 211 8.76 -22.79 -22.50
CA GLY A 211 9.01 -23.94 -23.37
C GLY A 211 8.13 -25.17 -23.12
N ARG A 212 7.22 -25.18 -22.14
CA ARG A 212 6.27 -26.28 -21.93
C ARG A 212 4.82 -25.82 -22.13
N GLN A 213 4.05 -26.59 -22.89
CA GLN A 213 2.62 -26.37 -23.01
C GLN A 213 1.95 -26.77 -21.70
N SER A 214 1.44 -25.78 -20.97
CA SER A 214 0.70 -26.00 -19.73
C SER A 214 -0.77 -26.32 -20.03
N ASP A 215 -1.28 -27.38 -19.41
CA ASP A 215 -2.71 -27.67 -19.42
C ASP A 215 -3.50 -26.51 -18.82
N THR A 216 -4.65 -26.21 -19.41
CA THR A 216 -5.59 -25.19 -18.92
C THR A 216 -6.85 -25.81 -18.34
N LYS A 217 -7.39 -25.20 -17.28
CA LYS A 217 -8.73 -25.40 -16.72
C LYS A 217 -9.55 -24.12 -16.92
N GLU A 218 -10.87 -24.26 -16.97
CA GLU A 218 -11.79 -23.13 -16.93
C GLU A 218 -12.41 -23.00 -15.56
N ILE A 219 -12.43 -21.79 -15.00
CA ILE A 219 -13.03 -21.51 -13.70
C ILE A 219 -14.14 -20.48 -13.87
N ALA A 220 -15.33 -20.80 -13.39
CA ALA A 220 -16.46 -19.86 -13.40
C ALA A 220 -16.16 -18.61 -12.59
N ALA A 221 -16.59 -17.43 -13.06
CA ALA A 221 -16.28 -16.16 -12.41
C ALA A 221 -16.78 -16.09 -10.96
N GLY A 222 -17.91 -16.73 -10.63
CA GLY A 222 -18.41 -16.79 -9.24
C GLY A 222 -17.52 -17.57 -8.26
N LYS A 223 -16.58 -18.38 -8.76
CA LYS A 223 -15.57 -19.11 -7.96
C LYS A 223 -14.17 -18.50 -8.07
N MET A 224 -14.02 -17.38 -8.76
CA MET A 224 -12.74 -16.72 -8.96
C MET A 224 -12.77 -15.32 -8.33
N ILE A 225 -11.83 -15.08 -7.44
CA ILE A 225 -11.47 -13.75 -6.97
C ILE A 225 -10.46 -13.18 -7.97
N HIS A 226 -10.74 -11.98 -8.46
CA HIS A 226 -9.84 -11.23 -9.32
C HIS A 226 -9.78 -9.79 -8.81
N LEU A 227 -8.73 -9.47 -8.08
CA LEU A 227 -8.44 -8.13 -7.61
C LEU A 227 -7.39 -7.51 -8.52
N LYS A 228 -7.71 -6.37 -9.14
CA LYS A 228 -6.85 -5.70 -10.12
C LYS A 228 -6.76 -4.21 -9.89
N PHE A 229 -5.58 -3.67 -10.11
CA PHE A 229 -5.29 -2.25 -10.06
C PHE A 229 -5.71 -1.60 -11.38
N THR A 230 -6.89 -0.95 -11.35
CA THR A 230 -7.53 -0.38 -12.54
C THR A 230 -7.38 1.13 -12.53
N ARG A 231 -6.75 1.70 -13.57
CA ARG A 231 -6.64 3.17 -13.73
C ARG A 231 -7.54 3.72 -14.85
N ARG A 232 -8.06 2.86 -15.71
CA ARG A 232 -8.93 3.21 -16.84
C ARG A 232 -10.15 2.29 -16.85
N LEU A 233 -11.31 2.85 -17.18
CA LEU A 233 -12.54 2.05 -17.34
C LEU A 233 -12.36 1.02 -18.46
N HIS A 234 -13.07 -0.11 -18.35
CA HIS A 234 -13.02 -1.25 -19.28
C HIS A 234 -11.65 -1.96 -19.38
N GLN A 235 -10.75 -1.75 -18.42
CA GLN A 235 -9.51 -2.50 -18.32
C GLN A 235 -9.78 -3.91 -17.79
N THR A 236 -9.40 -4.94 -18.52
CA THR A 236 -9.63 -6.37 -18.18
C THR A 236 -8.61 -6.87 -17.17
N ARG A 237 -7.32 -6.59 -17.38
CA ARG A 237 -6.19 -7.01 -16.53
C ARG A 237 -5.52 -5.83 -15.84
N GLY A 238 -5.02 -6.04 -14.62
CA GLY A 238 -4.36 -5.00 -13.83
C GLY A 238 -2.93 -4.69 -14.31
N SER A 239 -2.42 -3.54 -13.88
CA SER A 239 -1.02 -3.13 -14.10
C SER A 239 -0.39 -2.69 -12.79
N SER A 240 0.89 -3.00 -12.58
CA SER A 240 1.63 -2.66 -11.35
C SER A 240 1.35 -1.24 -10.85
N MET A 241 1.18 -1.09 -9.54
CA MET A 241 1.02 0.22 -8.91
C MET A 241 2.24 1.12 -9.19
N LEU A 242 3.43 0.51 -9.28
CA LEU A 242 4.69 1.22 -9.51
C LEU A 242 4.90 1.66 -10.96
N SER A 243 4.03 1.27 -11.91
CA SER A 243 4.21 1.55 -13.35
C SER A 243 4.58 3.01 -13.68
N GLY A 244 4.06 4.00 -12.93
CA GLY A 244 4.38 5.41 -13.13
C GLY A 244 5.72 5.88 -12.52
N VAL A 245 6.32 5.10 -11.61
CA VAL A 245 7.53 5.43 -10.86
C VAL A 245 8.70 4.46 -11.09
N LEU A 246 8.47 3.32 -11.75
CA LEU A 246 9.50 2.28 -12.00
C LEU A 246 10.80 2.86 -12.56
N MET A 247 10.71 3.63 -13.65
CA MET A 247 11.89 4.25 -14.29
C MET A 247 12.63 5.20 -13.36
N ARG A 248 11.90 5.93 -12.50
CA ARG A 248 12.49 6.87 -11.53
C ARG A 248 13.22 6.12 -10.43
N ILE A 249 12.63 5.02 -9.93
CA ILE A 249 13.23 4.18 -8.89
C ILE A 249 14.51 3.51 -9.42
N SER A 250 14.48 2.92 -10.62
CA SER A 250 15.67 2.33 -11.24
C SER A 250 16.79 3.35 -11.40
N ALA A 251 16.46 4.53 -11.96
CA ALA A 251 17.44 5.59 -12.16
C ALA A 251 18.01 6.14 -10.84
N LEU A 252 17.22 6.14 -9.76
CA LEU A 252 17.70 6.54 -8.44
C LEU A 252 18.78 5.58 -7.93
N LYS A 253 18.53 4.27 -8.03
CA LYS A 253 19.51 3.24 -7.64
C LYS A 253 20.78 3.33 -8.47
N GLU A 254 20.65 3.41 -9.79
CA GLU A 254 21.79 3.54 -10.70
C GLU A 254 22.64 4.79 -10.38
N TYR A 255 21.98 5.90 -10.02
CA TYR A 255 22.66 7.11 -9.60
C TYR A 255 23.40 6.96 -8.26
N GLU A 256 22.78 6.32 -7.26
CA GLU A 256 23.43 6.04 -5.96
C GLU A 256 24.65 5.12 -6.14
N ASP A 257 24.55 4.07 -6.97
CA ASP A 257 25.65 3.15 -7.27
C ASP A 257 26.80 3.85 -8.03
N ALA A 258 26.47 4.74 -8.97
CA ALA A 258 27.44 5.54 -9.70
C ALA A 258 28.18 6.52 -8.77
N GLU A 259 27.47 7.18 -7.86
CA GLU A 259 28.05 8.08 -6.87
C GLU A 259 28.97 7.33 -5.88
N LEU A 260 28.57 6.14 -5.45
CA LEU A 260 29.43 5.28 -4.61
C LEU A 260 30.70 4.86 -5.34
N THR A 261 30.58 4.48 -6.62
CA THR A 261 31.73 4.11 -7.45
C THR A 261 32.66 5.30 -7.68
N ALA A 262 32.11 6.48 -7.97
CA ALA A 262 32.88 7.71 -8.12
C ALA A 262 33.61 8.07 -6.82
N ALA A 263 32.96 7.94 -5.66
CA ALA A 263 33.59 8.17 -4.37
C ALA A 263 34.73 7.18 -4.07
N ARG A 264 34.60 5.90 -4.47
CA ARG A 264 35.68 4.91 -4.35
C ARG A 264 36.87 5.23 -5.25
N ILE A 265 36.62 5.62 -6.50
CA ILE A 265 37.67 6.03 -7.44
C ILE A 265 38.39 7.29 -6.92
N ALA A 266 37.62 8.27 -6.44
CA ALA A 266 38.14 9.48 -5.81
C ALA A 266 39.05 9.19 -4.62
N ALA A 267 38.66 8.22 -3.77
CA ALA A 267 39.48 7.80 -2.63
C ALA A 267 40.75 7.03 -3.04
N ALA A 268 40.73 6.35 -4.20
CA ALA A 268 41.87 5.59 -4.71
C ALA A 268 42.88 6.46 -5.50
N LEU A 269 42.43 7.57 -6.08
CA LEU A 269 43.29 8.49 -6.83
C LEU A 269 44.08 9.38 -5.86
N GLY A 270 45.26 8.91 -5.46
CA GLY A 270 46.14 9.64 -4.54
C GLY A 270 46.85 10.81 -5.21
N LEU A 271 47.72 10.53 -6.17
CA LEU A 271 48.66 11.51 -6.75
C LEU A 271 49.04 11.07 -8.17
N TYR A 272 49.37 12.02 -9.05
CA TYR A 272 50.04 11.79 -10.32
C TYR A 272 51.27 12.67 -10.42
N ILE A 273 52.32 12.17 -11.09
CA ILE A 273 53.53 12.95 -11.34
C ILE A 273 53.37 13.59 -12.72
N ARG A 274 53.34 14.92 -12.76
CA ARG A 274 53.38 15.69 -14.00
C ARG A 274 54.84 15.84 -14.41
N LYS A 275 55.21 15.24 -15.54
CA LYS A 275 56.54 15.43 -16.16
C LYS A 275 56.55 16.74 -16.96
N GLY A 276 57.64 17.49 -16.84
CA GLY A 276 57.90 18.75 -17.54
C GLY A 276 58.16 18.59 -19.04
N ASP A 277 58.56 19.68 -19.70
CA ASP A 277 58.77 19.71 -21.15
C ASP A 277 60.07 18.97 -21.55
N GLY A 278 60.10 18.41 -22.77
CA GLY A 278 61.14 17.45 -23.20
C GLY A 278 62.58 17.95 -23.24
N GLN A 279 62.82 19.23 -22.93
CA GLN A 279 64.15 19.86 -22.90
C GLN A 279 64.88 19.72 -21.54
N ASP A 280 64.18 19.31 -20.47
CA ASP A 280 64.79 19.04 -19.16
C ASP A 280 65.35 17.61 -19.01
N TYR A 281 65.22 16.77 -20.05
CA TYR A 281 65.75 15.40 -20.10
C TYR A 281 67.17 15.37 -20.68
N GLU A 282 68.17 15.76 -19.89
CA GLU A 282 69.57 15.45 -20.18
C GLU A 282 70.07 14.36 -19.22
N ASP A 283 70.01 13.09 -19.65
CA ASP A 283 71.11 12.12 -19.46
C ASP A 283 70.83 10.78 -20.23
N PRO A 284 71.52 10.49 -21.34
CA PRO A 284 71.39 9.23 -22.06
C PRO A 284 72.29 8.15 -21.41
N GLY A 285 71.92 7.65 -20.23
CA GLY A 285 72.76 6.66 -19.55
C GLY A 285 72.11 5.79 -18.47
N ILE A 286 70.95 6.16 -17.93
CA ILE A 286 70.34 5.44 -16.81
C ILE A 286 69.25 4.52 -17.34
N LYS A 287 69.47 3.20 -17.28
CA LYS A 287 68.42 2.18 -17.49
C LYS A 287 67.19 2.58 -16.66
N GLU A 288 66.01 2.59 -17.27
CA GLU A 288 64.74 2.75 -16.56
C GLU A 288 64.58 1.61 -15.57
N THR A 289 65.09 1.80 -14.35
CA THR A 289 64.66 1.02 -13.20
C THR A 289 63.23 1.43 -12.95
N GLU A 290 62.29 0.50 -13.12
CA GLU A 290 60.89 0.66 -12.80
C GLU A 290 60.79 1.18 -11.36
N ARG A 291 60.42 2.46 -11.22
CA ARG A 291 60.51 3.15 -9.93
C ARG A 291 59.25 2.86 -9.14
N GLU A 292 59.37 2.05 -8.09
CA GLU A 292 58.27 1.80 -7.17
C GLU A 292 58.04 3.03 -6.27
N VAL A 293 56.87 3.65 -6.41
CA VAL A 293 56.44 4.76 -5.55
C VAL A 293 55.56 4.19 -4.45
N HIS A 294 56.11 4.08 -3.23
CA HIS A 294 55.35 3.63 -2.06
C HIS A 294 54.60 4.81 -1.44
N ILE A 295 53.28 4.67 -1.31
CA ILE A 295 52.40 5.70 -0.74
C ILE A 295 52.02 5.30 0.68
N THR A 296 52.42 6.09 1.68
CA THR A 296 52.09 5.88 3.10
C THR A 296 51.65 7.21 3.74
N PRO A 297 50.68 7.24 4.67
CA PRO A 297 50.28 8.48 5.32
C PRO A 297 51.45 9.20 6.02
N GLY A 298 51.69 10.48 5.68
CA GLY A 298 52.71 11.32 6.31
C GLY A 298 54.08 11.36 5.62
N ILE A 299 54.26 10.71 4.46
CA ILE A 299 55.52 10.79 3.71
C ILE A 299 55.63 12.12 2.94
N ILE A 300 56.83 12.69 2.93
CA ILE A 300 57.20 13.81 2.05
C ILE A 300 57.98 13.19 0.89
N TYR A 301 57.53 13.40 -0.34
CA TYR A 301 58.24 12.93 -1.54
C TYR A 301 59.39 13.89 -1.84
N ASP A 302 60.62 13.46 -1.52
CA ASP A 302 61.85 14.26 -1.71
C ASP A 302 62.61 13.89 -3.01
N ASP A 303 62.20 12.81 -3.69
CA ASP A 303 62.92 12.28 -4.87
C ASP A 303 62.20 12.67 -6.19
N LEU A 304 61.73 13.90 -6.30
CA LEU A 304 61.20 14.45 -7.57
C LEU A 304 62.35 14.86 -8.48
N ARG A 305 62.34 14.44 -9.75
CA ARG A 305 63.36 14.89 -10.71
C ARG A 305 63.10 16.33 -11.12
N LYS A 306 64.14 17.00 -11.65
CA LYS A 306 64.04 18.37 -12.17
C LYS A 306 62.94 18.43 -13.25
N GLY A 307 61.95 19.29 -13.04
CA GLY A 307 60.78 19.45 -13.93
C GLY A 307 59.59 18.51 -13.62
N GLU A 308 59.67 17.64 -12.61
CA GLU A 308 58.53 16.85 -12.13
C GLU A 308 57.78 17.59 -11.01
N ASP A 309 56.46 17.69 -11.14
CA ASP A 309 55.57 18.26 -10.12
C ASP A 309 54.53 17.22 -9.68
N ILE A 310 54.17 17.22 -8.39
CA ILE A 310 53.15 16.33 -7.86
C ILE A 310 51.79 16.99 -8.03
N GLY A 311 51.03 16.48 -8.99
CA GLY A 311 49.61 16.80 -9.10
C GLY A 311 48.80 15.90 -8.18
N MET A 312 47.94 16.48 -7.36
CA MET A 312 46.85 15.72 -6.73
C MET A 312 45.68 15.67 -7.70
N VAL A 313 45.10 14.49 -7.93
CA VAL A 313 43.78 14.42 -8.59
C VAL A 313 42.76 14.92 -7.58
N LYS A 314 42.41 16.21 -7.67
CA LYS A 314 41.32 16.78 -6.87
C LYS A 314 40.02 16.17 -7.37
N SER A 315 39.43 15.29 -6.57
CA SER A 315 38.04 14.89 -6.76
C SER A 315 37.17 15.80 -5.91
N ASP A 316 36.26 16.55 -6.54
CA ASP A 316 35.22 17.35 -5.86
C ASP A 316 34.10 16.46 -5.26
N ARG A 317 34.46 15.27 -4.78
CA ARG A 317 33.56 14.29 -4.15
C ARG A 317 33.96 14.14 -2.68
N PRO A 318 32.99 13.98 -1.76
CA PRO A 318 31.57 13.69 -1.98
C PRO A 318 30.72 14.91 -2.38
N ASN A 319 29.68 14.67 -3.18
CA ASN A 319 28.74 15.73 -3.59
C ASN A 319 27.76 16.05 -2.45
N PRO A 320 27.79 17.28 -1.88
CA PRO A 320 26.90 17.66 -0.78
C PRO A 320 25.42 17.71 -1.16
N ASN A 321 25.10 17.85 -2.45
CA ASN A 321 23.71 17.93 -2.95
C ASN A 321 23.07 16.56 -3.23
N LEU A 322 23.81 15.46 -3.03
CA LEU A 322 23.31 14.10 -3.25
C LEU A 322 22.04 13.84 -2.44
N GLU A 323 22.04 14.21 -1.15
CA GLU A 323 20.91 14.01 -0.27
C GLU A 323 19.68 14.81 -0.73
N THR A 324 19.87 16.08 -1.13
CA THR A 324 18.78 16.92 -1.60
C THR A 324 18.13 16.35 -2.87
N PHE A 325 18.93 15.89 -3.83
CA PHE A 325 18.43 15.25 -5.04
C PHE A 325 17.69 13.95 -4.70
N ARG A 326 18.30 13.08 -3.89
CA ARG A 326 17.71 11.81 -3.44
C ARG A 326 16.35 12.04 -2.76
N ASN A 327 16.28 12.97 -1.82
CA ASN A 327 15.03 13.33 -1.13
C ASN A 327 13.99 13.90 -2.11
N GLY A 328 14.41 14.66 -3.12
CA GLY A 328 13.52 15.11 -4.21
C GLY A 328 12.95 13.95 -5.03
N GLN A 329 13.77 12.98 -5.41
CA GLN A 329 13.32 11.78 -6.13
C GLN A 329 12.37 10.94 -5.29
N LEU A 330 12.69 10.71 -4.01
CA LEU A 330 11.85 9.95 -3.08
C LEU A 330 10.47 10.60 -2.89
N ARG A 331 10.37 11.93 -2.81
CA ARG A 331 9.07 12.63 -2.77
C ARG A 331 8.25 12.39 -4.04
N ALA A 332 8.89 12.41 -5.20
CA ALA A 332 8.21 12.12 -6.47
C ALA A 332 7.77 10.65 -6.58
N VAL A 333 8.55 9.72 -6.01
CA VAL A 333 8.15 8.31 -5.90
C VAL A 333 6.95 8.16 -4.96
N ALA A 334 7.01 8.76 -3.76
CA ALA A 334 5.94 8.74 -2.77
C ALA A 334 4.60 9.25 -3.34
N ALA A 335 4.63 10.38 -4.08
CA ALA A 335 3.47 10.92 -4.78
C ALA A 335 2.88 9.93 -5.80
N GLY A 336 3.69 9.05 -6.39
CA GLY A 336 3.25 8.03 -7.34
C GLY A 336 2.86 6.68 -6.73
N SER A 337 3.27 6.37 -5.50
CA SER A 337 3.14 5.06 -4.85
C SER A 337 2.13 4.98 -3.70
N ARG A 338 1.25 5.99 -3.55
CA ARG A 338 0.26 6.13 -2.44
C ARG A 338 0.88 6.07 -1.03
N LEU A 339 2.20 6.24 -0.93
CA LEU A 339 2.94 6.18 0.33
C LEU A 339 3.41 7.59 0.70
N SER A 340 3.54 7.84 2.00
CA SER A 340 4.12 9.07 2.52
C SER A 340 5.64 9.10 2.32
N PHE A 341 6.21 10.30 2.10
CA PHE A 341 7.67 10.47 1.98
C PHE A 341 8.38 10.00 3.24
N SER A 342 7.89 10.40 4.41
CA SER A 342 8.49 10.05 5.70
C SER A 342 8.45 8.55 5.96
N SER A 343 7.39 7.87 5.51
CA SER A 343 7.28 6.41 5.59
C SER A 343 8.23 5.70 4.61
N ALA A 344 8.36 6.21 3.39
CA ALA A 344 9.23 5.65 2.35
C ALA A 344 10.72 5.84 2.67
N ALA A 345 11.11 7.05 3.05
CA ALA A 345 12.48 7.46 3.31
C ALA A 345 12.94 7.19 4.75
N ARG A 346 12.02 6.77 5.64
CA ARG A 346 12.22 6.65 7.10
C ARG A 346 12.77 7.94 7.73
N ASN A 347 12.38 9.09 7.17
CA ASN A 347 12.81 10.40 7.64
C ASN A 347 11.60 11.15 8.19
N TYR A 348 11.56 11.34 9.51
CA TYR A 348 10.47 12.03 10.21
C TYR A 348 10.88 13.43 10.66
N ASN A 349 11.73 14.14 9.91
CA ASN A 349 12.09 15.51 10.27
C ASN A 349 10.94 16.49 9.96
N GLY A 350 10.57 17.33 10.93
CA GLY A 350 9.53 18.34 10.77
C GLY A 350 8.81 18.69 12.07
N THR A 351 7.84 19.61 12.00
CA THR A 351 6.95 19.92 13.13
C THR A 351 5.89 18.82 13.29
N TYR A 352 5.38 18.64 14.51
CA TYR A 352 4.29 17.69 14.80
C TYR A 352 3.09 17.87 13.85
N SER A 353 2.70 19.13 13.58
CA SER A 353 1.57 19.44 12.70
C SER A 353 1.81 18.98 11.26
N ALA A 354 3.03 19.16 10.72
CA ALA A 354 3.36 18.74 9.36
C ALA A 354 3.37 17.20 9.22
N GLN A 355 3.98 16.50 10.19
CA GLN A 355 3.98 15.04 10.22
C GLN A 355 2.56 14.47 10.36
N ARG A 356 1.72 15.10 11.17
CA ARG A 356 0.32 14.69 11.34
C ARG A 356 -0.47 14.89 10.04
N GLN A 357 -0.29 16.01 9.35
CA GLN A 357 -0.93 16.25 8.07
C GLN A 357 -0.52 15.21 7.01
N GLU A 358 0.78 14.92 6.91
CA GLU A 358 1.29 13.88 6.00
C GLU A 358 0.69 12.50 6.31
N LEU A 359 0.61 12.14 7.61
CA LEU A 359 0.03 10.86 8.03
C LEU A 359 -1.47 10.79 7.72
N VAL A 360 -2.22 11.88 7.92
CA VAL A 360 -3.66 11.94 7.61
C VAL A 360 -3.88 11.74 6.12
N GLU A 361 -3.19 12.49 5.25
CA GLU A 361 -3.32 12.37 3.79
C GLU A 361 -2.95 10.98 3.28
N SER A 362 -1.90 10.38 3.85
CA SER A 362 -1.46 9.03 3.47
C SER A 362 -2.42 7.95 3.95
N THR A 363 -3.07 8.15 5.10
CA THR A 363 -4.00 7.17 5.68
C THR A 363 -5.20 6.95 4.78
N ASP A 364 -5.77 8.01 4.19
CA ASP A 364 -6.86 7.90 3.22
C ASP A 364 -6.46 7.02 2.01
N GLY A 365 -5.20 7.15 1.56
CA GLY A 365 -4.64 6.29 0.52
C GLY A 365 -4.63 4.81 0.90
N TYR A 366 -4.26 4.48 2.15
CA TYR A 366 -4.27 3.10 2.65
C TYR A 366 -5.70 2.56 2.82
N LEU A 367 -6.63 3.39 3.31
CA LEU A 367 -8.04 3.01 3.49
C LEU A 367 -8.70 2.67 2.15
N ILE A 368 -8.40 3.42 1.07
CA ILE A 368 -8.89 3.09 -0.28
C ILE A 368 -8.41 1.70 -0.73
N LEU A 369 -7.12 1.38 -0.51
CA LEU A 369 -6.58 0.07 -0.85
C LEU A 369 -7.20 -1.03 0.02
N GLN A 370 -7.42 -0.75 1.30
CA GLN A 370 -8.08 -1.65 2.24
C GLN A 370 -9.52 -1.94 1.81
N ASP A 371 -10.31 -0.92 1.46
CA ASP A 371 -11.68 -1.08 0.99
C ASP A 371 -11.77 -1.88 -0.31
N CYS A 372 -10.84 -1.63 -1.24
CA CYS A 372 -10.72 -2.41 -2.46
C CYS A 372 -10.42 -3.89 -2.16
N PHE A 373 -9.49 -4.16 -1.23
CA PHE A 373 -9.15 -5.51 -0.81
C PHE A 373 -10.33 -6.20 -0.10
N ILE A 374 -10.98 -5.50 0.84
CA ILE A 374 -12.15 -6.00 1.56
C ILE A 374 -13.27 -6.34 0.57
N GLY A 375 -13.58 -5.42 -0.35
CA GLY A 375 -14.66 -5.57 -1.31
C GLY A 375 -14.45 -6.73 -2.29
N ALA A 376 -13.21 -6.92 -2.77
CA ALA A 376 -12.89 -7.92 -3.78
C ALA A 376 -12.51 -9.29 -3.19
N VAL A 377 -11.91 -9.33 -2.00
CA VAL A 377 -11.33 -10.54 -1.41
C VAL A 377 -12.07 -10.91 -0.14
N THR A 378 -11.90 -10.15 0.95
CA THR A 378 -12.34 -10.58 2.28
C THR A 378 -13.85 -10.79 2.37
N ARG A 379 -14.66 -9.89 1.80
CA ARG A 379 -16.13 -9.99 1.85
C ARG A 379 -16.65 -11.19 1.03
N PRO A 380 -16.24 -11.40 -0.24
CA PRO A 380 -16.62 -12.60 -0.99
C PRO A 380 -16.17 -13.91 -0.33
N VAL A 381 -14.94 -13.95 0.20
CA VAL A 381 -14.41 -15.12 0.92
C VAL A 381 -15.26 -15.41 2.15
N TYR A 382 -15.50 -14.41 3.01
CA TYR A 382 -16.30 -14.56 4.22
C TYR A 382 -17.72 -15.04 3.93
N ARG A 383 -18.39 -14.47 2.93
CA ARG A 383 -19.76 -14.85 2.57
C ARG A 383 -19.84 -16.28 2.03
N THR A 384 -18.88 -16.66 1.19
CA THR A 384 -18.82 -18.01 0.62
C THR A 384 -18.46 -19.03 1.69
N TRP A 385 -17.52 -18.70 2.56
CA TRP A 385 -17.18 -19.51 3.73
C TRP A 385 -18.40 -19.72 4.63
N LEU A 386 -19.15 -18.65 4.96
CA LEU A 386 -20.33 -18.76 5.82
C LEU A 386 -21.41 -19.65 5.20
N ASN A 387 -21.59 -19.58 3.87
CA ASN A 387 -22.45 -20.53 3.14
C ASN A 387 -22.00 -21.97 3.34
N MET A 388 -20.70 -22.25 3.25
CA MET A 388 -20.15 -23.59 3.42
C MET A 388 -20.26 -24.09 4.86
N VAL A 389 -20.11 -23.21 5.86
CA VAL A 389 -20.31 -23.52 7.28
C VAL A 389 -21.77 -23.94 7.54
N VAL A 390 -22.73 -23.17 7.01
CA VAL A 390 -24.16 -23.47 7.13
C VAL A 390 -24.50 -24.76 6.40
N ALA A 391 -23.99 -24.95 5.17
CA ALA A 391 -24.20 -26.17 4.39
C ALA A 391 -23.59 -27.42 5.05
N ALA A 392 -22.48 -27.27 5.78
CA ALA A 392 -21.85 -28.34 6.53
C ALA A 392 -22.54 -28.65 7.88
N GLY A 393 -23.55 -27.86 8.28
CA GLY A 393 -24.27 -28.06 9.55
C GLY A 393 -23.46 -27.69 10.80
N LEU A 394 -22.37 -26.94 10.65
CA LEU A 394 -21.47 -26.56 11.76
C LEU A 394 -22.01 -25.40 12.61
N LEU A 395 -22.92 -24.60 12.03
CA LEU A 395 -23.55 -23.46 12.69
C LEU A 395 -25.06 -23.71 12.83
N LYS A 396 -25.54 -23.70 14.07
CA LYS A 396 -26.99 -23.74 14.36
C LYS A 396 -27.53 -22.32 14.31
N ILE A 397 -28.37 -22.02 13.32
CA ILE A 397 -28.99 -20.70 13.20
C ILE A 397 -30.32 -20.71 13.98
N PRO A 398 -30.48 -19.86 15.01
CA PRO A 398 -31.76 -19.72 15.72
C PRO A 398 -32.90 -19.23 14.82
N ALA A 399 -34.13 -19.67 15.10
CA ALA A 399 -35.31 -19.37 14.26
C ALA A 399 -35.78 -17.89 14.32
N ASP A 400 -35.35 -17.16 15.33
CA ASP A 400 -35.61 -15.74 15.56
C ASP A 400 -34.64 -14.83 14.79
N VAL A 401 -33.60 -15.37 14.14
CA VAL A 401 -32.65 -14.60 13.33
C VAL A 401 -33.26 -14.16 12.00
N GLU A 402 -33.02 -12.91 11.62
CA GLU A 402 -33.38 -12.43 10.29
C GLU A 402 -32.33 -12.90 9.27
N MET A 403 -32.70 -13.89 8.46
CA MET A 403 -31.77 -14.53 7.50
C MET A 403 -31.11 -13.57 6.51
N LYS A 404 -31.74 -12.45 6.18
CA LYS A 404 -31.15 -11.41 5.31
C LYS A 404 -29.90 -10.76 5.93
N THR A 405 -29.83 -10.72 7.25
CA THR A 405 -28.76 -10.08 8.02
C THR A 405 -27.65 -11.06 8.41
N LEU A 406 -27.79 -12.36 8.12
CA LEU A 406 -26.82 -13.39 8.49
C LEU A 406 -25.41 -13.08 7.97
N TYR A 407 -25.32 -12.47 6.78
CA TYR A 407 -24.06 -12.11 6.12
C TYR A 407 -23.60 -10.67 6.42
N ASN A 408 -24.29 -9.96 7.32
CA ASN A 408 -23.87 -8.63 7.74
C ASN A 408 -22.62 -8.79 8.59
N ALA A 409 -21.58 -8.07 8.21
CA ALA A 409 -20.35 -8.01 8.97
C ALA A 409 -19.69 -6.65 8.76
N THR A 410 -19.05 -6.17 9.81
CA THR A 410 -18.12 -5.04 9.77
C THR A 410 -16.73 -5.57 9.47
N TYR A 411 -16.03 -4.91 8.56
CA TYR A 411 -14.68 -5.27 8.15
C TYR A 411 -13.76 -4.14 8.58
N SER A 412 -12.72 -4.46 9.33
CA SER A 412 -11.80 -3.48 9.87
C SER A 412 -10.37 -3.95 9.65
N GLY A 413 -9.56 -3.17 8.96
CA GLY A 413 -8.12 -3.40 8.94
C GLY A 413 -7.38 -2.58 10.00
N PRO A 414 -6.08 -2.38 9.83
CA PRO A 414 -5.26 -1.58 10.75
C PRO A 414 -5.78 -0.14 10.85
N VAL A 415 -5.80 0.36 12.07
CA VAL A 415 -6.17 1.73 12.40
C VAL A 415 -4.96 2.64 12.43
N MET A 416 -5.21 3.95 12.24
CA MET A 416 -4.17 4.96 12.38
C MET A 416 -3.61 4.94 13.80
N PRO A 417 -2.29 4.76 14.00
CA PRO A 417 -1.69 4.81 15.32
C PRO A 417 -1.70 6.25 15.83
N TRP A 418 -1.94 6.40 17.13
CA TRP A 418 -1.97 7.69 17.79
C TRP A 418 -0.55 8.24 17.90
N ILE A 419 -0.36 9.52 17.57
CA ILE A 419 0.95 10.17 17.73
C ILE A 419 1.12 10.65 19.18
N ASP A 420 0.08 11.27 19.74
CA ASP A 420 0.02 11.75 21.13
C ASP A 420 -1.18 11.10 21.85
N PRO A 421 -0.96 9.98 22.55
CA PRO A 421 -2.06 9.22 23.17
C PRO A 421 -2.88 10.03 24.18
N VAL A 422 -2.28 11.01 24.85
CA VAL A 422 -2.96 11.80 25.88
C VAL A 422 -3.95 12.77 25.23
N LYS A 423 -3.50 13.52 24.21
CA LYS A 423 -4.37 14.46 23.50
C LYS A 423 -5.51 13.74 22.77
N GLU A 424 -5.23 12.57 22.19
CA GLU A 424 -6.26 11.78 21.52
C GLU A 424 -7.27 11.19 22.51
N ALA A 425 -6.82 10.66 23.65
CA ALA A 425 -7.70 10.19 24.71
C ALA A 425 -8.62 11.30 25.24
N GLU A 426 -8.08 12.52 25.43
CA GLU A 426 -8.89 13.67 25.84
C GLU A 426 -9.91 14.09 24.76
N ALA A 427 -9.50 14.12 23.49
CA ALA A 427 -10.40 14.39 22.38
C ALA A 427 -11.55 13.38 22.30
N TRP A 428 -11.26 12.09 22.45
CA TRP A 428 -12.28 11.05 22.50
C TRP A 428 -13.18 11.16 23.74
N ARG A 429 -12.62 11.49 24.90
CA ARG A 429 -13.41 11.76 26.12
C ARG A 429 -14.43 12.88 25.87
N ILE A 430 -14.00 13.96 25.22
CA ILE A 430 -14.88 15.08 24.85
C ILE A 430 -15.94 14.63 23.85
N GLN A 431 -15.59 13.87 22.80
CA GLN A 431 -16.54 13.39 21.80
C GLN A 431 -17.60 12.44 22.36
N ILE A 432 -17.19 11.49 23.22
CA ILE A 432 -18.12 10.55 23.87
C ILE A 432 -19.04 11.31 24.82
N ARG A 433 -18.50 12.21 25.65
CA ARG A 433 -19.33 13.05 26.54
C ARG A 433 -20.25 13.98 25.77
N GLY A 434 -19.83 14.46 24.59
CA GLY A 434 -20.64 15.28 23.69
C GLY A 434 -21.66 14.50 22.87
N GLY A 435 -21.72 13.16 22.99
CA GLY A 435 -22.63 12.31 22.23
C GLY A 435 -22.30 12.15 20.74
N ALA A 436 -21.14 12.64 20.29
CA ALA A 436 -20.69 12.53 18.91
C ALA A 436 -20.05 11.16 18.58
N ALA A 437 -19.65 10.41 19.62
CA ALA A 437 -19.01 9.10 19.49
C ALA A 437 -19.47 8.14 20.59
N THR A 438 -19.35 6.84 20.35
CA THR A 438 -19.61 5.80 21.34
C THR A 438 -18.33 5.19 21.91
N GLU A 439 -18.43 4.51 23.07
CA GLU A 439 -17.33 3.69 23.60
C GLU A 439 -16.84 2.64 22.59
N SER A 440 -17.78 2.10 21.81
CA SER A 440 -17.46 1.12 20.77
C SER A 440 -16.61 1.73 19.66
N ASP A 441 -16.84 3.00 19.31
CA ASP A 441 -16.06 3.70 18.29
C ASP A 441 -14.63 3.96 18.76
N TRP A 442 -14.43 4.34 20.02
CA TRP A 442 -13.11 4.40 20.64
C TRP A 442 -12.39 3.05 20.52
N VAL A 443 -13.04 1.98 20.97
CA VAL A 443 -12.39 0.66 21.05
C VAL A 443 -12.00 0.17 19.65
N ARG A 444 -12.84 0.43 18.65
CA ARG A 444 -12.53 0.16 17.24
C ARG A 444 -11.42 1.03 16.70
N ALA A 445 -11.36 2.31 17.06
CA ALA A 445 -10.26 3.21 16.67
C ALA A 445 -8.91 2.76 17.24
N GLY A 446 -8.91 1.96 18.31
CA GLY A 446 -7.73 1.24 18.82
C GLY A 446 -7.52 -0.16 18.24
N GLY A 447 -8.28 -0.57 17.22
CA GLY A 447 -8.15 -1.85 16.53
C GLY A 447 -8.62 -3.07 17.33
N ARG A 448 -9.51 -2.87 18.31
CA ARG A 448 -10.03 -3.93 19.19
C ARG A 448 -11.54 -4.12 18.99
N ASN A 449 -12.04 -5.29 19.36
CA ASN A 449 -13.47 -5.58 19.32
C ASN A 449 -14.16 -5.04 20.60
N PRO A 450 -15.22 -4.21 20.49
CA PRO A 450 -15.94 -3.67 21.64
C PRO A 450 -16.56 -4.73 22.57
N ASP A 451 -17.15 -5.80 22.03
CA ASP A 451 -17.78 -6.86 22.82
C ASP A 451 -16.75 -7.62 23.65
N GLU A 452 -15.59 -7.91 23.05
CA GLU A 452 -14.48 -8.59 23.72
C GLU A 452 -13.94 -7.71 24.86
N VAL A 453 -13.75 -6.42 24.61
CA VAL A 453 -13.29 -5.47 25.64
C VAL A 453 -14.29 -5.39 26.78
N LYS A 454 -15.59 -5.27 26.50
CA LYS A 454 -16.62 -5.25 27.56
C LYS A 454 -16.66 -6.56 28.36
N ARG A 455 -16.56 -7.71 27.68
CA ARG A 455 -16.52 -9.03 28.33
C ARG A 455 -15.29 -9.18 29.22
N ARG A 456 -14.10 -8.81 28.72
CA ARG A 456 -12.85 -8.88 29.49
C ARG A 456 -12.89 -7.93 30.69
N ARG A 457 -13.36 -6.70 30.49
CA ARG A 457 -13.51 -5.72 31.58
C ARG A 457 -14.44 -6.23 32.68
N LYS A 458 -15.56 -6.86 32.32
CA LYS A 458 -16.44 -7.49 33.32
C LYS A 458 -15.70 -8.58 34.11
N ALA A 459 -15.02 -9.50 33.42
CA ALA A 459 -14.25 -10.56 34.07
C ALA A 459 -13.14 -10.01 34.99
N GLU A 460 -12.43 -8.97 34.55
CA GLU A 460 -11.41 -8.28 35.34
C GLU A 460 -11.99 -7.63 36.60
N ILE A 461 -13.14 -6.95 36.50
CA ILE A 461 -13.82 -6.33 37.66
C ILE A 461 -14.27 -7.40 38.66
N ASP A 462 -14.87 -8.49 38.16
CA ASP A 462 -15.34 -9.60 38.98
C ASP A 462 -14.15 -10.29 39.70
N GLU A 463 -13.04 -10.49 39.00
CA GLU A 463 -11.81 -11.07 39.55
C GLU A 463 -11.12 -10.13 40.55
N ASN A 464 -10.99 -8.84 40.24
CA ASN A 464 -10.41 -7.84 41.14
C ASN A 464 -11.21 -7.75 42.45
N SER A 465 -12.54 -7.76 42.35
CA SER A 465 -13.43 -7.78 43.50
C SER A 465 -13.23 -9.04 44.35
N ARG A 466 -13.06 -10.21 43.72
CA ARG A 466 -12.76 -11.47 44.41
C ARG A 466 -11.39 -11.46 45.10
N LEU A 467 -10.38 -10.84 44.48
CA LEU A 467 -9.01 -10.77 44.99
C LEU A 467 -8.79 -9.60 45.97
N GLY A 468 -9.79 -8.72 46.16
CA GLY A 468 -9.66 -7.52 46.98
C GLY A 468 -8.69 -6.49 46.41
N LEU A 469 -8.45 -6.51 45.10
CA LEU A 469 -7.54 -5.58 44.42
C LEU A 469 -8.27 -4.28 44.10
N VAL A 470 -7.70 -3.15 44.55
CA VAL A 470 -8.25 -1.81 44.34
C VAL A 470 -7.37 -1.05 43.36
N PHE A 471 -7.98 -0.51 42.31
CA PHE A 471 -7.30 0.28 41.29
C PHE A 471 -8.04 1.60 41.06
N ASP A 472 -7.31 2.66 40.73
CA ASP A 472 -7.86 4.00 40.40
C ASP A 472 -8.80 3.97 39.16
N THR A 473 -8.79 2.89 38.38
CA THR A 473 -9.66 2.68 37.23
C THR A 473 -11.10 2.29 37.58
N ASP A 474 -11.38 2.02 38.86
CA ASP A 474 -12.73 1.76 39.38
C ASP A 474 -13.42 3.09 39.75
N PRO A 475 -14.51 3.49 39.06
CA PRO A 475 -15.23 4.73 39.35
C PRO A 475 -15.77 4.82 40.78
N VAL A 476 -15.93 3.69 41.48
CA VAL A 476 -16.37 3.68 42.89
C VAL A 476 -15.29 4.27 43.81
N ASN A 477 -14.02 4.24 43.39
CA ASN A 477 -12.88 4.72 44.16
C ASN A 477 -12.24 6.01 43.59
N ASP A 478 -12.66 6.47 42.41
CA ASP A 478 -12.20 7.75 41.83
C ASP A 478 -12.84 8.93 42.57
N LYS A 479 -12.14 9.45 43.58
CA LYS A 479 -12.41 10.78 44.17
C LYS A 479 -11.96 11.83 43.16
N GLY A 480 -12.79 12.03 42.12
CA GLY A 480 -12.50 12.86 40.96
C GLY A 480 -11.57 14.03 41.27
N GLY A 481 -10.38 14.00 40.68
CA GLY A 481 -9.35 15.02 40.86
C GLY A 481 -9.82 16.39 40.36
N ASN A 482 -10.49 17.14 41.23
CA ASN A 482 -10.55 18.60 41.32
C ASN A 482 -11.46 19.02 42.50
N SER A 483 -11.08 18.66 43.72
CA SER A 483 -11.44 19.47 44.89
C SER A 483 -10.48 20.66 44.96
N ALA A 484 -10.64 21.60 44.01
CA ALA A 484 -10.08 22.94 44.15
C ALA A 484 -10.82 23.62 45.30
N GLY A 485 -10.06 24.06 46.30
CA GLY A 485 -10.57 24.67 47.53
C GLY A 485 -11.59 25.77 47.23
N THR A 486 -12.81 25.56 47.72
CA THR A 486 -13.74 26.66 47.96
C THR A 486 -13.95 26.72 49.46
N GLU A 487 -12.99 27.31 50.16
CA GLU A 487 -13.26 27.90 51.47
C GLU A 487 -14.34 28.97 51.26
N ARG A 488 -15.60 28.60 51.52
CA ARG A 488 -16.65 29.60 51.72
C ARG A 488 -16.43 30.20 53.10
N GLN A 489 -15.63 31.26 53.16
CA GLN A 489 -15.81 32.31 54.15
C GLN A 489 -17.25 32.82 54.03
N TYR A 490 -18.15 32.30 54.86
CA TYR A 490 -19.38 33.01 55.17
C TYR A 490 -19.08 33.95 56.33
N GLN A 491 -19.20 35.23 56.02
CA GLN A 491 -19.11 36.37 56.92
C GLN A 491 -19.85 36.11 58.23
N ARG A 492 -19.11 36.29 59.32
CA ARG A 492 -19.65 36.82 60.58
C ARG A 492 -20.11 38.26 60.35
N ASP A 493 -21.06 38.67 61.20
CA ASP A 493 -21.69 39.98 61.36
C ASP A 493 -23.00 40.08 60.58
N THR A 494 -24.16 40.34 61.19
CA THR A 494 -24.49 40.86 62.54
C THR A 494 -26.01 40.66 62.70
N GLU A 495 -26.54 40.22 63.83
CA GLU A 495 -27.23 40.99 64.89
C GLU A 495 -28.44 40.13 65.27
N SER A 496 -28.95 40.01 66.48
CA SER A 496 -28.63 40.51 67.82
C SER A 496 -29.69 39.87 68.76
N GLN A 497 -29.48 40.03 70.08
CA GLN A 497 -30.53 40.07 71.13
C GLN A 497 -30.89 38.80 71.94
N HIS A 498 -30.47 38.91 73.20
CA HIS A 498 -31.23 38.72 74.46
C HIS A 498 -31.27 37.35 75.16
N GLU A 499 -30.79 37.40 76.43
CA GLU A 499 -31.32 36.74 77.65
C GLU A 499 -31.09 35.23 77.79
N GLU A 500 -30.53 34.64 78.85
CA GLU A 500 -30.24 35.01 80.26
C GLU A 500 -28.92 34.35 80.72
#